data_AF-A0A3D2DJB9-F1
#
_entry.id   AF-A0A3D2DJB9-F1
#
_cell.length_a   1.000
_cell.length_b   1.000
_cell.length_c   1.000
_cell.angle_alpha   90.00
_cell.angle_beta   90.00
_cell.angle_gamma   90.00
#
_symmetry.space_group_name_H-M   'P 1'
#
loop_
_entity.id
_entity.type
_entity.pdbx_description
1 polymer ?
#
loop_
_entity_poly.entity_id
_entity_poly.type
_entity_poly.pdbx_seq_one_letter_code
_entity_poly.pdbx_strand_id
1 'polypeptide(L)'
;APFFVEGITIGIIGSIIPLVILRFIYENVINYVMNKFSILQNILAFMPVDEVFRILVPVGILLGIGIGILGSFFAVRKHANV
;
A
#
# COMPACT_ATOMS: atom_id res chain seq x y z
N ALA A 1 -3.60 -6.75 -26.30
CA ALA A 1 -2.69 -6.13 -25.31
C ALA A 1 -3.25 -4.95 -24.49
N PRO A 2 -4.32 -4.19 -24.87
CA PRO A 2 -4.67 -2.95 -24.15
C PRO A 2 -5.12 -3.18 -22.69
N PHE A 3 -5.84 -4.28 -22.42
CA PHE A 3 -6.33 -4.64 -21.09
C PHE A 3 -5.24 -4.82 -20.02
N PHE A 4 -4.02 -5.16 -20.41
CA PHE A 4 -2.92 -5.35 -19.46
C PHE A 4 -2.42 -4.01 -18.90
N VAL A 5 -2.34 -3.01 -19.77
CA VAL A 5 -1.92 -1.64 -19.42
C VAL A 5 -2.96 -0.99 -18.52
N GLU A 6 -4.24 -1.22 -18.79
CA GLU A 6 -5.34 -0.72 -17.97
C GLU A 6 -5.33 -1.33 -16.56
N GLY A 7 -5.08 -2.64 -16.44
CA GLY A 7 -4.94 -3.32 -15.16
C GLY A 7 -3.78 -2.83 -14.32
N ILE A 8 -2.61 -2.66 -14.92
CA ILE A 8 -1.43 -2.12 -14.24
C ILE A 8 -1.71 -0.70 -13.74
N THR A 9 -2.34 0.13 -14.56
CA THR A 9 -2.66 1.52 -14.21
C THR A 9 -3.62 1.58 -13.01
N ILE A 10 -4.69 0.78 -13.03
CA ILE A 10 -5.64 0.67 -11.93
C ILE A 10 -4.95 0.11 -10.68
N GLY A 11 -4.08 -0.89 -10.82
CA GLY A 11 -3.32 -1.49 -9.73
C GLY A 11 -2.37 -0.50 -9.04
N ILE A 12 -1.67 0.33 -9.82
CA ILE A 12 -0.80 1.38 -9.29
C ILE A 12 -1.62 2.42 -8.53
N ILE A 13 -2.66 2.99 -9.15
CA ILE A 13 -3.53 3.99 -8.52
C ILE A 13 -4.17 3.42 -7.24
N GLY A 14 -4.65 2.18 -7.31
CA GLY A 14 -5.26 1.46 -6.20
C GLY A 14 -4.28 1.14 -5.06
N SER A 15 -2.97 1.09 -5.33
CA SER A 15 -1.95 0.92 -4.28
C SER A 15 -1.51 2.24 -3.65
N ILE A 16 -1.48 3.34 -4.41
CA ILE A 16 -1.04 4.66 -3.93
C ILE A 16 -2.00 5.20 -2.87
N ILE A 17 -3.32 5.11 -3.12
CA ILE A 17 -4.35 5.62 -2.20
C ILE A 17 -4.21 5.03 -0.78
N PRO A 18 -4.21 3.70 -0.59
CA PRO A 18 -4.06 3.12 0.74
C PRO A 18 -2.67 3.36 1.33
N LEU A 19 -1.59 3.39 0.53
CA LEU A 19 -0.25 3.73 1.04
C LEU A 19 -0.21 5.14 1.66
N VAL A 20 -0.81 6.12 0.98
CA VAL A 20 -0.88 7.49 1.49
C VAL A 20 -1.71 7.56 2.76
N ILE A 21 -2.89 6.94 2.77
CA ILE A 21 -3.76 6.88 3.97
C ILE A 21 -3.01 6.25 5.15
N LEU A 22 -2.33 5.13 4.91
CA LEU A 22 -1.61 4.39 5.95
C LEU A 22 -0.45 5.19 6.52
N ARG A 23 0.22 6.02 5.69
CA ARG A 23 1.28 6.93 6.16
C ARG A 23 0.74 7.93 7.16
N PHE A 24 -0.37 8.59 6.82
CA PHE A 24 -1.00 9.55 7.73
C PHE A 24 -1.47 8.89 9.01
N ILE A 25 -2.11 7.71 8.92
CA ILE A 25 -2.57 6.99 10.11
C ILE A 25 -1.38 6.63 11.00
N TYR A 26 -0.32 6.05 10.43
CA TYR A 26 0.85 5.62 11.19
C TYR A 26 1.50 6.81 11.92
N GLU A 27 1.74 7.92 11.23
CA GLU A 27 2.33 9.12 11.83
C GLU A 27 1.48 9.68 12.97
N ASN A 28 0.15 9.78 12.77
CA ASN A 28 -0.76 10.25 13.82
C ASN A 28 -0.82 9.30 15.01
N VAL A 29 -0.82 7.99 14.79
CA VAL A 29 -0.84 6.98 15.85
C VAL A 29 0.45 7.04 16.68
N ILE A 30 1.62 7.09 16.03
CA ILE A 30 2.90 7.19 16.73
C ILE A 30 2.92 8.49 17.53
N ASN A 31 2.58 9.62 16.94
CA ASN A 31 2.54 10.90 17.65
C ASN A 31 1.58 10.86 18.84
N TYR A 32 0.40 10.25 18.69
CA TYR A 32 -0.55 10.09 19.79
C TYR A 32 0.03 9.25 20.94
N VAL A 33 0.63 8.10 20.62
CA VAL A 33 1.20 7.20 21.62
C VAL A 33 2.38 7.83 22.34
N MET A 34 3.28 8.49 21.61
CA MET A 34 4.46 9.17 22.17
C MET A 34 4.07 10.30 23.13
N ASN A 35 3.04 11.08 22.79
CA ASN A 35 2.55 12.16 23.66
C ASN A 35 1.75 11.64 24.87
N LYS A 36 0.97 10.57 24.68
CA LYS A 36 0.12 10.02 25.76
C LYS A 36 0.91 9.18 26.76
N PHE A 37 1.95 8.51 26.30
CA PHE A 37 2.70 7.52 27.06
C PHE A 37 4.22 7.74 26.96
N SER A 38 4.68 8.96 27.26
CA SER A 38 5.67 9.16 28.33
C SER A 38 6.64 8.00 28.62
N ILE A 39 6.18 7.17 29.54
CA ILE A 39 6.87 6.03 30.14
C ILE A 39 7.12 4.89 29.15
N LEU A 40 6.27 4.73 28.12
CA LEU A 40 6.41 3.66 27.13
C LEU A 40 7.50 3.99 26.10
N GLN A 41 7.96 5.24 25.96
CA GLN A 41 9.05 5.60 25.05
C GLN A 41 10.35 4.81 25.29
N ASN A 42 10.62 4.45 26.56
CA ASN A 42 11.83 3.70 26.94
C ASN A 42 11.68 2.18 26.77
N ILE A 43 10.46 1.68 26.53
CA ILE A 43 10.15 0.24 26.46
C ILE A 43 9.73 -0.16 25.04
N LEU A 44 9.05 0.74 24.32
CA LEU A 44 8.61 0.58 22.94
C LEU A 44 9.38 1.54 22.04
N ALA A 45 10.40 1.02 21.36
CA ALA A 45 11.06 1.74 20.28
C ALA A 45 10.20 1.63 19.01
N PHE A 46 9.44 2.68 18.69
CA PHE A 46 8.71 2.76 17.43
C PHE A 46 9.68 3.05 16.29
N MET A 47 9.57 2.27 15.21
CA MET A 47 10.34 2.49 14.01
C MET A 47 9.91 3.80 13.33
N PRO A 48 10.84 4.64 12.86
CA PRO A 48 10.49 5.85 12.13
C PRO A 48 9.62 5.55 10.91
N VAL A 49 8.68 6.46 10.62
CA VAL A 49 7.77 6.33 9.47
C VAL A 49 8.55 6.10 8.17
N ASP A 50 9.66 6.81 7.99
CA ASP A 50 10.48 6.71 6.78
C ASP A 50 11.13 5.33 6.61
N GLU A 51 11.53 4.67 7.70
CA GLU A 51 12.12 3.32 7.65
C GLU A 51 11.08 2.27 7.25
N VAL A 52 9.89 2.34 7.85
CA VAL A 52 8.77 1.43 7.52
C VAL A 52 8.35 1.62 6.06
N PHE A 53 8.15 2.87 5.64
CA PHE A 53 7.65 3.19 4.30
C PHE A 53 8.68 2.96 3.21
N ARG A 54 9.99 2.97 3.52
CA ARG A 54 11.04 2.60 2.56
C ARG A 54 10.88 1.17 2.03
N ILE A 55 10.34 0.26 2.84
CA ILE A 55 10.04 -1.12 2.43
C ILE A 55 8.58 -1.24 1.96
N LEU A 56 7.65 -0.62 2.68
CA LEU A 56 6.22 -0.78 2.40
C LEU A 56 5.81 -0.20 1.05
N VAL A 57 6.39 0.94 0.64
CA VAL A 57 6.08 1.57 -0.65
C VAL A 57 6.45 0.68 -1.85
N PRO A 58 7.69 0.21 -2.02
CA PRO A 58 8.03 -0.64 -3.16
C PRO A 58 7.26 -1.96 -3.14
N VAL A 59 7.07 -2.59 -1.97
CA VAL A 59 6.29 -3.82 -1.85
C VAL A 59 4.82 -3.58 -2.20
N GLY A 60 4.22 -2.51 -1.67
CA GLY A 60 2.82 -2.17 -1.92
C GLY A 60 2.53 -1.87 -3.39
N ILE A 61 3.44 -1.17 -4.07
CA ILE A 61 3.35 -0.90 -5.51
C ILE A 61 3.52 -2.20 -6.30
N LEU A 62 4.50 -3.04 -5.97
CA LEU A 62 4.71 -4.34 -6.60
C LEU A 62 3.46 -5.23 -6.50
N LEU A 63 2.86 -5.29 -5.31
CA LEU A 63 1.62 -6.02 -5.09
C LEU A 63 0.45 -5.40 -5.85
N GLY A 64 0.32 -4.06 -5.87
CA GLY A 64 -0.70 -3.36 -6.64
C GLY A 64 -0.64 -3.67 -8.13
N ILE A 65 0.57 -3.64 -8.70
CA ILE A 65 0.83 -4.02 -10.10
C ILE A 65 0.47 -5.50 -10.32
N GLY A 66 0.94 -6.39 -9.44
CA GLY A 66 0.65 -7.82 -9.53
C GLY A 66 -0.85 -8.13 -9.51
N ILE A 67 -1.59 -7.50 -8.60
CA ILE A 67 -3.05 -7.63 -8.50
C ILE A 67 -3.73 -7.04 -9.75
N GLY A 68 -3.29 -5.88 -10.23
CA GLY A 68 -3.82 -5.25 -11.44
C GLY A 68 -3.66 -6.12 -12.69
N ILE A 69 -2.50 -6.76 -12.84
CA ILE A 69 -2.21 -7.72 -13.90
C ILE A 69 -3.13 -8.95 -13.81
N LEU A 70 -3.23 -9.55 -12.61
CA LEU A 70 -4.06 -10.73 -12.38
C LEU A 70 -5.54 -10.43 -12.65
N GLY A 71 -6.05 -9.30 -12.15
CA GLY A 71 -7.42 -8.85 -12.38
C GLY A 71 -7.74 -8.67 -13.86
N SER A 72 -6.84 -8.03 -14.63
CA SER A 72 -6.99 -7.91 -16.08
C SER A 72 -6.97 -9.24 -16.82
N PHE A 73 -6.13 -10.19 -16.40
CA PHE A 73 -6.11 -11.54 -16.98
C PHE A 73 -7.46 -12.26 -16.79
N PHE A 74 -8.04 -12.18 -15.59
CA PHE A 74 -9.36 -12.75 -15.31
C PHE A 74 -10.47 -12.06 -16.13
N ALA A 75 -10.43 -10.73 -16.25
CA ALA A 75 -11.42 -9.96 -17.00
C ALA A 75 -11.43 -10.33 -18.50
N VAL A 76 -10.24 -10.46 -19.10
CA VAL A 76 -10.08 -10.90 -20.50
C VAL A 76 -10.60 -12.32 -20.69
N ARG A 77 -10.27 -13.24 -19.78
CA ARG A 77 -10.72 -14.64 -19.88
C ARG A 77 -12.24 -14.79 -19.74
N LYS A 78 -12.90 -13.90 -18.99
CA LYS A 78 -14.36 -13.88 -18.80
C LYS A 78 -15.12 -13.34 -20.02
N HIS A 79 -14.56 -12.38 -20.76
CA HIS A 79 -15.22 -11.76 -21.93
C HIS A 79 -14.78 -12.33 -23.28
N ALA A 80 -13.76 -13.20 -23.31
CA ALA A 80 -13.35 -13.92 -24.51
C ALA A 80 -14.13 -15.23 -24.76
N ASN A 81 -15.13 -15.55 -23.93
CA ASN A 81 -16.02 -16.69 -24.10
C ASN A 81 -17.42 -16.26 -24.59
N VAL A 82 -17.45 -15.35 -25.56
CA VAL A 82 -18.60 -15.00 -26.42
C VAL A 82 -18.14 -14.95 -27.86
#